data_AF-A0A6I9VEG9-F1
#
_entry.id   AF-A0A6I9VEG9-F1
#
_cell.length_a   1.000
_cell.length_b   1.000
_cell.length_c   1.000
_cell.angle_alpha   90.00
_cell.angle_beta   90.00
_cell.angle_gamma   90.00
#
_symmetry.space_group_name_H-M   'P 1'
#
loop_
_entity.id
_entity.type
_entity.pdbx_description
1 polymer ?
#
loop_
_entity_poly.entity_id
_entity_poly.type
_entity_poly.pdbx_seq_one_letter_code
_entity_poly.pdbx_strand_id
1 'polypeptide(L)'
;MAHNNSNRQNNSYSRVSSSRLGRVTAAHAQPDLRSRRISLLAIISKWLLQCSLMVIVITCVTTNLGAAAQGQITVDDDFARLLGRCKTGSAEFDGCMKEVFNDLRAYFPTGVPAYNIKPFDPHRSPFVELRRGDQNSFGGFKLILRNISEYGWSQSEVTKYRTDYANKRIIYAQYFPEKSLDGWYEFSGKILGTPIKRSGFWNMTLYDYSQTTSVRRLGAPGALLKVHVEIDRIGGLKMHVANALAEGRERLDNFADGVINSMWPIGFPVIKPLINELVSTAFTDIFNESFRKFPTNKFLN
;
A
#
# COMPACT_ATOMS: atom_id res chain seq x y z
N MET A 1 16.49 14.46 62.54
CA MET A 1 16.25 15.25 63.79
C MET A 1 16.20 16.72 63.43
N ALA A 2 15.16 17.39 63.95
CA ALA A 2 14.96 18.84 64.15
C ALA A 2 15.23 19.81 62.97
N HIS A 3 14.21 20.44 62.36
CA HIS A 3 13.43 21.59 62.84
C HIS A 3 14.27 22.79 63.33
N ASN A 4 14.28 23.90 62.58
CA ASN A 4 13.50 25.12 62.86
C ASN A 4 13.98 26.25 61.90
N ASN A 5 13.15 26.93 61.09
CA ASN A 5 11.87 27.63 61.27
C ASN A 5 12.03 29.12 61.65
N SER A 6 11.06 29.92 61.19
CA SER A 6 10.77 31.32 61.53
C SER A 6 11.48 32.36 60.63
N ASN A 7 10.83 33.07 59.69
CA ASN A 7 9.72 34.05 59.78
C ASN A 7 10.29 35.43 59.33
N ARG A 8 9.60 36.40 58.73
CA ARG A 8 8.25 36.60 58.18
C ARG A 8 8.31 38.02 57.54
N GLN A 9 7.58 38.22 56.45
CA GLN A 9 6.77 39.42 56.13
C GLN A 9 7.42 40.83 56.15
N ASN A 10 7.39 41.58 55.04
CA ASN A 10 6.22 42.36 54.55
C ASN A 10 6.60 43.42 53.49
N ASN A 11 5.57 43.80 52.73
CA ASN A 11 5.39 45.02 51.90
C ASN A 11 6.22 45.14 50.61
N SER A 12 5.72 45.68 49.50
CA SER A 12 4.39 46.18 49.09
C SER A 12 4.44 46.46 47.59
N TYR A 13 3.30 46.40 46.92
CA TYR A 13 3.10 46.63 45.49
C TYR A 13 3.36 48.08 45.01
N SER A 14 3.71 48.16 43.72
CA SER A 14 3.23 49.10 42.68
C SER A 14 3.86 50.50 42.41
N ARG A 15 4.21 50.64 41.11
CA ARG A 15 4.00 51.75 40.13
C ARG A 15 4.94 52.99 40.03
N VAL A 16 5.56 53.06 38.84
CA VAL A 16 5.54 54.14 37.81
C VAL A 16 6.39 55.41 37.99
N SER A 17 6.96 55.83 36.84
CA SER A 17 7.51 57.15 36.46
C SER A 17 8.89 57.51 36.99
N SER A 18 9.74 58.29 36.33
CA SER A 18 9.92 58.78 34.95
C SER A 18 11.14 59.73 35.05
N SER A 19 11.97 59.73 34.00
CA SER A 19 12.84 60.84 33.56
C SER A 19 13.96 61.37 34.49
N ARG A 20 15.20 61.32 33.97
CA ARG A 20 16.16 62.42 34.05
C ARG A 20 17.08 62.47 32.82
N LEU A 21 17.19 63.68 32.27
CA LEU A 21 17.87 64.07 31.03
C LEU A 21 19.40 64.15 31.17
N GLY A 22 20.08 63.95 30.03
CA GLY A 22 21.39 64.55 29.73
C GLY A 22 21.35 65.23 28.35
N ARG A 23 21.51 66.56 28.32
CA ARG A 23 21.67 67.41 27.12
C ARG A 23 23.01 67.16 26.44
N VAL A 24 23.07 67.12 25.10
CA VAL A 24 24.14 67.73 24.30
C VAL A 24 23.56 68.23 22.95
N THR A 25 24.08 69.37 22.54
CA THR A 25 23.68 70.34 21.50
C THR A 25 23.85 69.92 20.04
N ALA A 26 23.04 70.54 19.18
CA ALA A 26 23.11 70.47 17.72
C ALA A 26 24.31 71.25 17.13
N ALA A 27 24.94 70.69 16.09
CA ALA A 27 25.78 71.41 15.15
C ALA A 27 25.47 70.93 13.73
N HIS A 28 25.40 71.89 12.81
CA HIS A 28 24.80 71.80 11.49
C HIS A 28 25.69 71.06 10.49
N ALA A 29 25.07 70.20 9.68
CA ALA A 29 25.70 69.50 8.57
C ALA A 29 25.66 70.35 7.29
N GLN A 30 26.81 70.43 6.62
CA GLN A 30 26.99 71.06 5.30
C GLN A 30 26.67 70.03 4.20
N PRO A 31 25.94 70.37 3.12
CA PRO A 31 25.65 69.40 2.07
C PRO A 31 26.82 69.28 1.08
N ASP A 32 27.41 68.09 1.01
CA ASP A 32 28.46 67.74 0.04
C ASP A 32 27.82 67.35 -1.31
N LEU A 33 27.96 68.23 -2.30
CA LEU A 33 27.51 68.05 -3.68
C LEU A 33 28.51 67.16 -4.45
N ARG A 34 28.44 65.85 -4.24
CA ARG A 34 29.15 64.87 -5.10
C ARG A 34 28.22 64.20 -6.10
N SER A 35 28.17 64.83 -7.28
CA SER A 35 27.66 64.36 -8.57
C SER A 35 27.50 62.84 -8.71
N ARG A 36 26.25 62.41 -8.93
CA ARG A 36 25.87 61.13 -9.54
C ARG A 36 26.34 61.10 -11.00
N ARG A 37 27.48 60.47 -11.29
CA ARG A 37 27.81 60.00 -12.64
C ARG A 37 27.39 58.54 -12.78
N ILE A 38 26.09 58.31 -12.98
CA ILE A 38 25.63 57.01 -13.49
C ILE A 38 26.01 57.02 -14.98
N SER A 39 26.91 56.13 -15.40
CA SER A 39 27.31 56.07 -16.81
C SER A 39 26.09 55.75 -17.67
N LEU A 40 25.96 56.38 -18.84
CA LEU A 40 24.91 56.05 -19.81
C LEU A 40 24.85 54.54 -20.07
N LEU A 41 26.02 53.89 -20.08
CA LEU A 41 26.19 52.43 -20.18
C LEU A 41 25.43 51.66 -19.09
N ALA A 42 25.44 52.13 -17.84
CA ALA A 42 24.73 51.46 -16.73
C ALA A 42 23.21 51.66 -16.79
N ILE A 43 22.75 52.75 -17.40
CA ILE A 43 21.32 52.97 -17.65
C ILE A 43 20.90 52.06 -18.81
N ILE A 44 21.62 52.10 -19.93
CA ILE A 44 21.37 51.27 -21.11
C ILE A 44 21.38 49.77 -20.75
N SER A 45 22.33 49.31 -19.92
CA SER A 45 22.38 47.90 -19.50
C SER A 45 21.16 47.49 -18.67
N LYS A 46 20.67 48.37 -17.78
CA LYS A 46 19.43 48.12 -17.02
C LYS A 46 18.20 48.06 -17.91
N TRP A 47 18.08 48.97 -18.88
CA TRP A 47 16.98 48.94 -19.85
C TRP A 47 17.03 47.69 -20.74
N LEU A 48 18.22 47.28 -21.20
CA LEU A 48 18.41 46.05 -21.97
C LEU A 48 18.03 44.80 -21.15
N LEU A 49 18.45 44.72 -19.88
CA LEU A 49 18.05 43.64 -18.96
C LEU A 49 16.53 43.62 -18.73
N GLN A 50 15.92 44.78 -18.48
CA GLN A 50 14.46 44.89 -18.28
C GLN A 50 13.68 44.50 -19.53
N CYS A 51 14.14 44.91 -20.72
CA CYS A 51 13.56 44.54 -22.00
C CYS A 51 13.72 43.04 -22.27
N SER A 52 14.88 42.45 -21.96
CA SER A 52 15.09 41.01 -22.10
C SER A 52 14.18 40.18 -21.19
N LEU A 53 13.97 40.62 -19.94
CA LEU A 53 13.01 39.98 -19.03
C LEU A 53 11.56 40.12 -19.52
N MET A 54 11.17 41.30 -20.03
CA MET A 54 9.83 41.52 -20.59
C MET A 54 9.58 40.64 -21.82
N VAL A 55 10.57 40.48 -22.70
CA VAL A 55 10.47 39.58 -23.86
C VAL A 55 10.33 38.13 -23.41
N ILE A 56 11.11 37.67 -22.42
CA ILE A 56 11.01 36.31 -21.87
C ILE A 56 9.62 36.06 -21.27
N VAL A 57 9.08 37.02 -20.51
CA VAL A 57 7.73 36.91 -19.92
C VAL A 57 6.66 36.88 -21.01
N ILE A 58 6.75 37.71 -22.04
CA ILE A 58 5.81 37.71 -23.17
C ILE A 58 5.88 36.39 -23.95
N THR A 59 7.09 35.85 -24.19
CA THR A 59 7.23 34.53 -24.83
C THR A 59 6.69 33.39 -23.98
N CYS A 60 6.85 33.43 -22.65
CA CYS A 60 6.24 32.43 -21.76
C CYS A 60 4.70 32.52 -21.72
N VAL A 61 4.15 33.73 -21.85
CA VAL A 61 2.69 33.94 -21.86
C VAL A 61 2.08 33.51 -23.20
N THR A 62 2.79 33.66 -24.33
CA THR A 62 2.30 33.21 -25.64
C THR A 62 2.49 31.71 -25.90
N THR A 63 3.38 31.01 -25.19
CA THR A 63 3.49 29.54 -25.27
C THR A 63 2.44 28.77 -24.46
N ASN A 64 1.58 29.45 -23.70
CA ASN A 64 0.48 28.79 -22.96
C ASN A 64 -0.81 28.61 -23.80
N LEU A 65 -0.82 29.04 -25.06
CA LEU A 65 -1.87 28.66 -26.02
C LEU A 65 -1.45 27.41 -26.79
N GLY A 66 -1.89 26.25 -26.31
CA GLY A 66 -1.79 25.01 -27.10
C GLY A 66 -1.05 23.86 -26.44
N ALA A 67 -1.17 23.67 -25.12
CA ALA A 67 -1.25 22.29 -24.64
C ALA A 67 -2.60 21.76 -25.12
N ALA A 68 -2.65 21.26 -26.36
CA ALA A 68 -3.72 20.36 -26.76
C ALA A 68 -3.85 19.32 -25.66
N ALA A 69 -5.01 19.25 -25.02
CA ALA A 69 -5.34 18.15 -24.14
C ALA A 69 -5.12 16.87 -24.96
N GLN A 70 -3.98 16.22 -24.77
CA GLN A 70 -3.76 14.87 -25.23
C GLN A 70 -4.93 14.08 -24.64
N GLY A 71 -5.83 13.59 -25.50
CA GLY A 71 -7.04 12.92 -25.07
C GLY A 71 -6.68 11.87 -24.03
N GLN A 72 -7.06 12.12 -22.78
CA GLN A 72 -6.80 11.19 -21.70
C GLN A 72 -7.59 9.93 -22.02
N ILE A 73 -6.90 8.85 -22.40
CA ILE A 73 -7.53 7.54 -22.60
C ILE A 73 -8.28 7.22 -21.31
N THR A 74 -9.60 7.04 -21.42
CA THR A 74 -10.39 6.73 -20.23
C THR A 74 -10.14 5.28 -19.82
N VAL A 75 -10.40 4.95 -18.55
CA VAL A 75 -10.36 3.56 -18.07
C VAL A 75 -11.27 2.65 -18.91
N ASP A 76 -12.41 3.17 -19.35
CA ASP A 76 -13.37 2.43 -20.17
C ASP A 76 -12.82 2.13 -21.56
N ASP A 77 -12.17 3.12 -22.20
CA ASP A 77 -11.53 2.94 -23.50
C ASP A 77 -10.40 1.92 -23.41
N ASP A 78 -9.62 1.97 -22.32
CA ASP A 78 -8.52 1.03 -22.13
C ASP A 78 -9.02 -0.39 -21.85
N PHE A 79 -10.05 -0.54 -21.04
CA PHE A 79 -10.68 -1.84 -20.78
C PHE A 79 -11.36 -2.40 -22.02
N ALA A 80 -12.04 -1.58 -22.82
CA ALA A 80 -12.61 -2.00 -24.10
C ALA A 80 -11.52 -2.48 -25.06
N ARG A 81 -10.38 -1.79 -25.13
CA ARG A 81 -9.22 -2.17 -25.93
C ARG A 81 -8.57 -3.46 -25.44
N LEU A 82 -8.35 -3.61 -24.13
CA LEU A 82 -7.68 -4.75 -23.52
C LEU A 82 -8.56 -6.01 -23.55
N LEU A 83 -9.78 -5.94 -23.02
CA LEU A 83 -10.68 -7.09 -22.90
C LEU A 83 -11.38 -7.41 -24.23
N GLY A 84 -11.78 -6.39 -24.98
CA GLY A 84 -12.58 -6.55 -26.20
C GLY A 84 -11.83 -7.17 -27.38
N ARG A 85 -10.49 -7.22 -27.31
CA ARG A 85 -9.67 -7.94 -28.29
C ARG A 85 -9.77 -9.46 -28.16
N CYS A 86 -10.23 -9.96 -27.01
CA CYS A 86 -10.40 -11.40 -26.78
C CYS A 86 -11.82 -11.84 -27.17
N LYS A 87 -11.93 -12.62 -28.25
CA LYS A 87 -13.21 -13.09 -28.78
C LYS A 87 -13.77 -14.25 -27.94
N THR A 88 -14.88 -14.04 -27.25
CA THR A 88 -15.49 -15.06 -26.38
C THR A 88 -15.86 -16.32 -27.17
N GLY A 89 -15.56 -17.49 -26.60
CA GLY A 89 -15.86 -18.78 -27.20
C GLY A 89 -14.93 -19.20 -28.35
N SER A 90 -13.96 -18.38 -28.75
CA SER A 90 -12.93 -18.81 -29.71
C SER A 90 -11.91 -19.75 -29.06
N ALA A 91 -11.18 -20.52 -29.87
CA ALA A 91 -10.14 -21.43 -29.37
C ALA A 91 -8.96 -20.67 -28.72
N GLU A 92 -8.73 -19.43 -29.15
CA GLU A 92 -7.65 -18.55 -28.70
C GLU A 92 -8.04 -17.70 -27.48
N PHE A 93 -9.32 -17.71 -27.06
CA PHE A 93 -9.84 -16.85 -26.01
C PHE A 93 -9.01 -16.92 -24.73
N ASP A 94 -8.69 -18.12 -24.26
CA ASP A 94 -7.94 -18.32 -23.02
C ASP A 94 -6.49 -17.81 -23.14
N GLY A 95 -5.86 -17.99 -24.31
CA GLY A 95 -4.52 -17.48 -24.59
C GLY A 95 -4.50 -15.95 -24.59
N CYS A 96 -5.50 -15.33 -25.23
CA CYS A 96 -5.68 -13.89 -25.23
C CYS A 96 -5.93 -13.33 -23.81
N MET A 97 -6.82 -13.98 -23.04
CA MET A 97 -7.13 -13.54 -21.67
C MET A 97 -5.93 -13.65 -20.72
N LYS A 98 -5.05 -14.64 -20.92
CA LYS A 98 -3.76 -14.72 -20.21
C LYS A 98 -2.93 -13.45 -20.43
N GLU A 99 -2.81 -13.00 -21.68
CA GLU A 99 -2.08 -11.78 -22.02
C GLU A 99 -2.76 -10.54 -21.43
N VAL A 100 -4.09 -10.47 -21.51
CA VAL A 100 -4.85 -9.36 -20.90
C VAL A 100 -4.64 -9.28 -19.39
N PHE A 101 -4.65 -10.41 -18.67
CA PHE A 101 -4.38 -10.42 -17.24
C PHE A 101 -2.97 -9.88 -16.91
N ASN A 102 -1.99 -10.16 -17.77
CA ASN A 102 -0.64 -9.61 -17.63
C ASN A 102 -0.57 -8.12 -17.99
N ASP A 103 -1.36 -7.63 -18.95
CA ASP A 103 -1.43 -6.21 -19.27
C ASP A 103 -2.13 -5.42 -18.14
N LEU A 104 -3.15 -6.00 -17.50
CA LEU A 104 -3.89 -5.39 -16.39
C LEU A 104 -3.04 -5.14 -15.14
N ARG A 105 -1.83 -5.70 -15.04
CA ARG A 105 -0.89 -5.44 -13.94
C ARG A 105 -0.53 -3.95 -13.80
N ALA A 106 -0.62 -3.19 -14.90
CA ALA A 106 -0.42 -1.74 -14.87
C ALA A 106 -1.38 -1.01 -13.90
N TYR A 107 -2.56 -1.59 -13.65
CA TYR A 107 -3.56 -1.06 -12.71
C TYR A 107 -3.36 -1.52 -11.27
N PHE A 108 -2.46 -2.47 -10.99
CA PHE A 108 -2.33 -3.01 -9.63
C PHE A 108 -1.85 -1.97 -8.59
N PRO A 109 -0.92 -1.04 -8.89
CA PRO A 109 -0.52 -0.03 -7.91
C PRO A 109 -1.61 1.01 -7.60
N THR A 110 -2.44 1.35 -8.61
CA THR A 110 -3.44 2.43 -8.49
C THR A 110 -4.83 1.91 -8.17
N GLY A 111 -5.09 0.63 -8.41
CA GLY A 111 -6.43 0.11 -8.54
C GLY A 111 -7.17 0.77 -9.72
N VAL A 112 -8.49 0.65 -9.69
CA VAL A 112 -9.41 1.28 -10.64
C VAL A 112 -10.59 1.87 -9.88
N PRO A 113 -10.45 3.08 -9.32
CA PRO A 113 -11.47 3.68 -8.44
C PRO A 113 -12.85 3.81 -9.08
N ALA A 114 -12.92 4.07 -10.40
CA ALA A 114 -14.17 4.14 -11.16
C ALA A 114 -15.01 2.85 -11.07
N TYR A 115 -14.39 1.71 -10.77
CA TYR A 115 -15.03 0.41 -10.60
C TYR A 115 -14.97 -0.11 -9.15
N ASN A 116 -14.60 0.74 -8.18
CA ASN A 116 -14.38 0.34 -6.78
C ASN A 116 -13.34 -0.79 -6.64
N ILE A 117 -12.39 -0.86 -7.57
CA ILE A 117 -11.27 -1.80 -7.50
C ILE A 117 -10.15 -1.10 -6.75
N LYS A 118 -9.79 -1.63 -5.58
CA LYS A 118 -8.69 -1.10 -4.77
C LYS A 118 -7.33 -1.47 -5.38
N PRO A 119 -6.25 -0.77 -4.99
CA PRO A 119 -4.89 -1.22 -5.26
C PRO A 119 -4.66 -2.66 -4.80
N PHE A 120 -3.88 -3.39 -5.60
CA PHE A 120 -3.35 -4.71 -5.30
C PHE A 120 -1.85 -4.68 -5.00
N ASP A 121 -1.13 -3.57 -5.24
CA ASP A 121 0.29 -3.45 -4.86
C ASP A 121 0.60 -2.09 -4.21
N PRO A 122 0.58 -1.97 -2.86
CA PRO A 122 0.21 -3.03 -1.93
C PRO A 122 -1.31 -3.25 -1.86
N HIS A 123 -1.70 -4.52 -1.78
CA HIS A 123 -3.03 -4.89 -1.33
C HIS A 123 -3.10 -4.72 0.19
N ARG A 124 -4.21 -4.18 0.70
CA ARG A 124 -4.43 -4.01 2.14
C ARG A 124 -5.73 -4.66 2.57
N SER A 125 -5.65 -5.57 3.53
CA SER A 125 -6.81 -6.18 4.17
C SER A 125 -6.84 -5.83 5.67
N PRO A 126 -7.96 -5.29 6.18
CA PRO A 126 -8.05 -4.93 7.59
C PRO A 126 -8.06 -6.16 8.50
N PHE A 127 -8.58 -7.29 8.01
CA PHE A 127 -8.89 -8.44 8.84
C PHE A 127 -9.07 -9.73 8.02
N VAL A 128 -8.50 -10.83 8.52
CA VAL A 128 -8.80 -12.20 8.06
C VAL A 128 -8.90 -13.10 9.30
N GLU A 129 -9.89 -13.99 9.35
CA GLU A 129 -10.07 -14.95 10.44
C GLU A 129 -10.10 -16.38 9.93
N LEU A 130 -9.44 -17.27 10.67
CA LEU A 130 -9.47 -18.71 10.45
C LEU A 130 -9.75 -19.41 11.78
N ARG A 131 -10.71 -20.34 11.76
CA ARG A 131 -11.12 -21.11 12.93
C ARG A 131 -11.21 -22.59 12.57
N ARG A 132 -10.68 -23.43 13.45
CA ARG A 132 -10.81 -24.89 13.34
C ARG A 132 -11.29 -25.46 14.65
N GLY A 133 -12.38 -26.22 14.59
CA GLY A 133 -12.99 -26.86 15.76
C GLY A 133 -13.49 -25.86 16.81
N ASP A 134 -13.86 -26.41 17.98
CA ASP A 134 -14.05 -25.61 19.19
C ASP A 134 -12.68 -25.32 19.82
N GLN A 135 -12.43 -24.08 20.26
CA GLN A 135 -11.15 -23.71 20.89
C GLN A 135 -10.87 -24.52 22.17
N ASN A 136 -11.91 -25.10 22.78
CA ASN A 136 -11.78 -25.93 23.98
C ASN A 136 -11.51 -27.41 23.67
N SER A 137 -11.66 -27.84 22.42
CA SER A 137 -11.41 -29.23 21.98
C SER A 137 -9.94 -29.46 21.60
N PHE A 138 -9.55 -30.74 21.53
CA PHE A 138 -8.19 -31.11 21.16
C PHE A 138 -7.88 -30.67 19.72
N GLY A 139 -6.86 -29.83 19.55
CA GLY A 139 -6.44 -29.31 18.24
C GLY A 139 -7.29 -28.14 17.70
N GLY A 140 -8.24 -27.62 18.48
CA GLY A 140 -9.01 -26.45 18.10
C GLY A 140 -8.23 -25.15 18.27
N PHE A 141 -8.38 -24.22 17.31
CA PHE A 141 -7.73 -22.93 17.35
C PHE A 141 -8.49 -21.84 16.59
N LYS A 142 -8.11 -20.59 16.89
CA LYS A 142 -8.50 -19.38 16.19
C LYS A 142 -7.24 -18.57 15.86
N LEU A 143 -7.12 -18.18 14.60
CA LEU A 143 -6.12 -17.25 14.10
C LEU A 143 -6.82 -16.03 13.53
N ILE A 144 -6.41 -14.85 13.99
CA ILE A 144 -6.83 -13.57 13.44
C ILE A 144 -5.60 -12.89 12.88
N LEU A 145 -5.69 -12.37 11.66
CA LEU A 145 -4.69 -11.51 11.05
C LEU A 145 -5.30 -10.11 10.87
N ARG A 146 -4.56 -9.06 11.22
CA ARG A 146 -5.01 -7.66 11.15
C ARG A 146 -4.00 -6.78 10.44
N ASN A 147 -4.52 -5.73 9.80
CA ASN A 147 -3.72 -4.72 9.10
C ASN A 147 -2.69 -5.37 8.17
N ILE A 148 -3.17 -6.29 7.34
CA ILE A 148 -2.34 -7.08 6.45
C ILE A 148 -2.01 -6.21 5.25
N SER A 149 -0.72 -6.08 4.94
CA SER A 149 -0.26 -5.53 3.67
C SER A 149 0.40 -6.65 2.87
N GLU A 150 0.16 -6.68 1.57
CA GLU A 150 0.70 -7.67 0.65
C GLU A 150 1.25 -6.97 -0.60
N TYR A 151 2.47 -7.33 -1.00
CA TYR A 151 3.24 -6.68 -2.04
C TYR A 151 3.71 -7.68 -3.11
N GLY A 152 4.14 -7.16 -4.27
CA GLY A 152 4.74 -7.95 -5.34
C GLY A 152 3.76 -8.37 -6.44
N TRP A 153 2.52 -7.91 -6.37
CA TRP A 153 1.50 -8.17 -7.39
C TRP A 153 1.87 -7.58 -8.75
N SER A 154 2.46 -6.38 -8.79
CA SER A 154 2.89 -5.75 -10.04
C SER A 154 4.02 -6.50 -10.73
N GLN A 155 4.80 -7.30 -10.00
CA GLN A 155 5.87 -8.14 -10.53
C GLN A 155 5.41 -9.55 -10.89
N SER A 156 4.16 -9.90 -10.57
CA SER A 156 3.62 -11.23 -10.86
C SER A 156 3.42 -11.46 -12.36
N GLU A 157 3.26 -12.72 -12.76
CA GLU A 157 2.93 -13.11 -14.13
C GLU A 157 1.86 -14.20 -14.12
N VAL A 158 0.79 -14.01 -14.88
CA VAL A 158 -0.19 -15.06 -15.17
C VAL A 158 0.38 -15.96 -16.26
N THR A 159 0.71 -17.20 -15.87
CA THR A 159 1.37 -18.18 -16.75
C THR A 159 0.38 -19.07 -17.48
N LYS A 160 -0.82 -19.28 -16.91
CA LYS A 160 -1.91 -20.04 -17.51
C LYS A 160 -3.25 -19.39 -17.19
N TYR A 161 -4.19 -19.50 -18.13
CA TYR A 161 -5.57 -19.06 -17.95
C TYR A 161 -6.50 -20.08 -18.62
N ARG A 162 -7.65 -20.33 -18.00
CA ARG A 162 -8.69 -21.21 -18.53
C ARG A 162 -10.07 -20.72 -18.12
N THR A 163 -10.97 -20.65 -19.09
CA THR A 163 -12.39 -20.42 -18.87
C THR A 163 -13.16 -21.74 -18.83
N ASP A 164 -13.96 -21.94 -17.80
CA ASP A 164 -14.88 -23.07 -17.65
C ASP A 164 -16.31 -22.52 -17.61
N TYR A 165 -16.89 -22.40 -18.81
CA TYR A 165 -18.23 -21.87 -19.02
C TYR A 165 -19.30 -22.71 -18.33
N ALA A 166 -19.15 -24.04 -18.34
CA ALA A 166 -20.11 -24.96 -17.74
C ALA A 166 -20.24 -24.73 -16.22
N ASN A 167 -19.11 -24.54 -15.53
CA ASN A 167 -19.09 -24.29 -14.10
C ASN A 167 -19.07 -22.81 -13.70
N LYS A 168 -19.22 -21.90 -14.67
CA LYS A 168 -19.19 -20.44 -14.48
C LYS A 168 -17.97 -19.98 -13.67
N ARG A 169 -16.81 -20.53 -14.01
CA ARG A 169 -15.55 -20.22 -13.32
C ARG A 169 -14.42 -19.92 -14.29
N ILE A 170 -13.49 -19.10 -13.82
CA ILE A 170 -12.18 -18.90 -14.44
C ILE A 170 -11.12 -19.51 -13.54
N ILE A 171 -10.05 -20.02 -14.15
CA ILE A 171 -8.91 -20.62 -13.46
C ILE A 171 -7.66 -20.01 -14.06
N TYR A 172 -6.77 -19.48 -13.22
CA TYR A 172 -5.50 -18.95 -13.69
C TYR A 172 -4.36 -19.33 -12.75
N ALA A 173 -3.21 -19.64 -13.32
CA ALA A 173 -1.97 -19.86 -12.58
C ALA A 173 -1.14 -18.58 -12.62
N GLN A 174 -0.62 -18.19 -11.47
CA GLN A 174 0.13 -16.95 -11.31
C GLN A 174 1.45 -17.23 -10.60
N TYR A 175 2.52 -16.70 -11.15
CA TYR A 175 3.88 -16.75 -10.64
C TYR A 175 4.26 -15.40 -10.03
N PHE A 176 5.03 -15.42 -8.96
CA PHE A 176 5.57 -14.27 -8.27
C PHE A 176 7.06 -14.51 -8.03
N PRO A 177 7.95 -13.65 -8.57
CA PRO A 177 9.38 -13.76 -8.27
C PRO A 177 9.65 -13.50 -6.78
N GLU A 178 9.02 -12.46 -6.24
CA GLU A 178 9.02 -12.14 -4.82
C GLU A 178 7.61 -11.68 -4.42
N LYS A 179 7.13 -12.17 -3.27
CA LYS A 179 5.86 -11.77 -2.69
C LYS A 179 6.03 -11.60 -1.19
N SER A 180 5.75 -10.42 -0.66
CA SER A 180 5.89 -10.14 0.77
C SER A 180 4.57 -9.77 1.42
N LEU A 181 4.44 -10.14 2.69
CA LEU A 181 3.27 -9.89 3.51
C LEU A 181 3.72 -9.47 4.91
N ASP A 182 3.00 -8.55 5.52
CA ASP A 182 3.19 -8.19 6.92
C ASP A 182 1.87 -7.80 7.59
N GLY A 183 1.86 -7.89 8.92
CA GLY A 183 0.71 -7.47 9.71
C GLY A 183 0.81 -7.94 11.15
N TRP A 184 -0.34 -7.98 11.81
CA TRP A 184 -0.46 -8.43 13.20
C TRP A 184 -1.23 -9.74 13.25
N TYR A 185 -0.86 -10.62 14.17
CA TYR A 185 -1.58 -11.85 14.43
C TYR A 185 -2.09 -11.92 15.87
N GLU A 186 -3.22 -12.57 16.06
CA GLU A 186 -3.71 -13.04 17.35
C GLU A 186 -4.07 -14.53 17.19
N PHE A 187 -3.43 -15.38 17.99
CA PHE A 187 -3.66 -16.81 18.01
C PHE A 187 -4.21 -17.23 19.37
N SER A 188 -5.27 -18.04 19.37
CA SER A 188 -5.76 -18.72 20.57
C SER A 188 -6.10 -20.18 20.28
N GLY A 189 -5.72 -21.09 21.16
CA GLY A 189 -6.02 -22.51 21.00
C GLY A 189 -5.56 -23.34 22.19
N LYS A 190 -5.61 -24.67 22.04
CA LYS A 190 -5.21 -25.61 23.09
C LYS A 190 -4.13 -26.56 22.57
N ILE A 191 -2.93 -26.51 23.16
CA ILE A 191 -1.84 -27.43 22.84
C ILE A 191 -1.62 -28.35 24.04
N LEU A 192 -1.74 -29.66 23.84
CA LEU A 192 -1.58 -30.69 24.90
C LEU A 192 -2.40 -30.40 26.16
N GLY A 193 -3.59 -29.84 26.01
CA GLY A 193 -4.48 -29.52 27.14
C GLY A 193 -4.28 -28.12 27.73
N THR A 194 -3.18 -27.45 27.42
CA THR A 194 -2.89 -26.10 27.91
C THR A 194 -3.45 -25.04 26.96
N PRO A 195 -4.31 -24.12 27.45
CA PRO A 195 -4.73 -22.96 26.68
C PRO A 195 -3.55 -22.05 26.38
N ILE A 196 -3.40 -21.66 25.12
CA ILE A 196 -2.35 -20.76 24.66
C ILE A 196 -3.00 -19.58 23.96
N LYS A 197 -2.51 -18.39 24.29
CA LYS A 197 -2.77 -17.14 23.58
C LYS A 197 -1.44 -16.52 23.20
N ARG A 198 -1.33 -16.07 21.96
CA ARG A 198 -0.15 -15.39 21.41
C ARG A 198 -0.61 -14.26 20.51
N SER A 199 0.16 -13.18 20.49
CA SER A 199 -0.04 -12.11 19.54
C SER A 199 1.28 -11.40 19.28
N GLY A 200 1.41 -10.86 18.09
CA GLY A 200 2.64 -10.19 17.69
C GLY A 200 2.57 -9.69 16.27
N PHE A 201 3.63 -8.99 15.89
CA PHE A 201 3.87 -8.63 14.51
C PHE A 201 4.45 -9.84 13.77
N TRP A 202 4.12 -9.96 12.50
CA TRP A 202 4.71 -10.95 11.61
C TRP A 202 5.01 -10.33 10.26
N ASN A 203 6.06 -10.83 9.62
CA ASN A 203 6.30 -10.59 8.21
C ASN A 203 6.74 -11.89 7.54
N MET A 204 6.53 -11.96 6.24
CA MET A 204 6.88 -13.10 5.42
C MET A 204 7.26 -12.62 4.03
N THR A 205 8.25 -13.27 3.43
CA THR A 205 8.62 -13.11 2.02
C THR A 205 8.72 -14.49 1.40
N LEU A 206 8.03 -14.66 0.28
CA LEU A 206 8.02 -15.86 -0.55
C LEU A 206 8.81 -15.57 -1.83
N TYR A 207 9.63 -16.52 -2.24
CA TYR A 207 10.42 -16.48 -3.47
C TYR A 207 10.01 -17.58 -4.42
N ASP A 208 10.03 -17.29 -5.72
CA ASP A 208 9.59 -18.19 -6.80
C ASP A 208 8.26 -18.88 -6.46
N TYR A 209 7.29 -18.07 -6.02
CA TYR A 209 6.00 -18.53 -5.54
C TYR A 209 5.04 -18.68 -6.72
N SER A 210 4.32 -19.80 -6.79
CA SER A 210 3.24 -19.96 -7.76
C SER A 210 1.99 -20.51 -7.12
N GLN A 211 0.84 -20.02 -7.58
CA GLN A 211 -0.47 -20.44 -7.13
C GLN A 211 -1.45 -20.54 -8.29
N THR A 212 -2.42 -21.42 -8.15
CA THR A 212 -3.56 -21.53 -9.05
C THR A 212 -4.81 -21.03 -8.34
N THR A 213 -5.50 -20.07 -8.97
CA THR A 213 -6.70 -19.44 -8.44
C THR A 213 -7.89 -19.78 -9.32
N SER A 214 -8.94 -20.35 -8.72
CA SER A 214 -10.24 -20.56 -9.33
C SER A 214 -11.25 -19.57 -8.77
N VAL A 215 -11.89 -18.78 -9.63
CA VAL A 215 -12.93 -17.82 -9.26
C VAL A 215 -14.25 -18.26 -9.88
N ARG A 216 -15.25 -18.55 -9.05
CA ARG A 216 -16.58 -19.00 -9.49
C ARG A 216 -17.66 -18.03 -9.04
N ARG A 217 -18.58 -17.68 -9.94
CA ARG A 217 -19.76 -16.89 -9.57
C ARG A 217 -20.89 -17.81 -9.10
N LEU A 218 -21.50 -17.50 -7.96
CA LEU A 218 -22.51 -18.35 -7.32
C LEU A 218 -23.94 -18.14 -7.85
N GLY A 219 -24.15 -17.22 -8.81
CA GLY A 219 -25.48 -16.89 -9.32
C GLY A 219 -25.47 -15.92 -10.50
N ALA A 220 -26.51 -15.11 -10.59
CA ALA A 220 -26.67 -14.06 -11.61
C ALA A 220 -25.54 -12.99 -11.54
N PRO A 221 -25.39 -12.12 -12.56
CA PRO A 221 -24.50 -10.97 -12.48
C PRO A 221 -24.74 -10.16 -11.20
N GLY A 222 -23.66 -9.81 -10.49
CA GLY A 222 -23.75 -9.18 -9.17
C GLY A 222 -23.97 -10.15 -8.00
N ALA A 223 -24.07 -11.47 -8.20
CA ALA A 223 -24.02 -12.47 -7.13
C ALA A 223 -22.60 -12.66 -6.57
N LEU A 224 -22.50 -13.19 -5.35
CA LEU A 224 -21.22 -13.45 -4.68
C LEU A 224 -20.28 -14.32 -5.53
N LEU A 225 -19.00 -14.02 -5.42
CA LEU A 225 -17.91 -14.84 -5.94
C LEU A 225 -17.42 -15.78 -4.85
N LYS A 226 -17.01 -16.98 -5.24
CA LYS A 226 -16.26 -17.90 -4.39
C LYS A 226 -14.90 -18.12 -5.03
N VAL A 227 -13.85 -17.88 -4.26
CA VAL A 227 -12.48 -18.08 -4.71
C VAL A 227 -11.90 -19.30 -4.01
N HIS A 228 -11.15 -20.09 -4.77
CA HIS A 228 -10.30 -21.15 -4.25
C HIS A 228 -8.88 -20.90 -4.74
N VAL A 229 -7.93 -20.87 -3.82
CA VAL A 229 -6.51 -20.71 -4.11
C VAL A 229 -5.79 -21.98 -3.68
N GLU A 230 -5.01 -22.52 -4.59
CA GLU A 230 -4.10 -23.61 -4.34
C GLU A 230 -2.66 -23.14 -4.54
N ILE A 231 -1.83 -23.32 -3.52
CA ILE A 231 -0.39 -23.08 -3.64
C ILE A 231 0.22 -24.21 -4.48
N ASP A 232 0.88 -23.87 -5.57
CA ASP A 232 1.53 -24.85 -6.46
C ASP A 232 2.98 -25.10 -6.01
N ARG A 233 3.73 -24.02 -5.76
CA ARG A 233 5.15 -24.06 -5.42
C ARG A 233 5.56 -22.87 -4.57
N ILE A 234 6.50 -23.10 -3.67
CA ILE A 234 7.28 -22.08 -2.96
C ILE A 234 8.75 -22.44 -3.21
N GLY A 235 9.53 -21.55 -3.82
CA GLY A 235 10.97 -21.75 -3.99
C GLY A 235 11.77 -21.39 -2.75
N GLY A 236 11.35 -20.34 -2.03
CA GLY A 236 11.94 -19.91 -0.77
C GLY A 236 10.94 -19.22 0.15
N LEU A 237 11.20 -19.29 1.45
CA LEU A 237 10.45 -18.63 2.51
C LEU A 237 11.42 -17.93 3.45
N LYS A 238 11.14 -16.67 3.76
CA LYS A 238 11.64 -15.99 4.95
C LYS A 238 10.46 -15.51 5.76
N MET A 239 10.47 -15.78 7.05
CA MET A 239 9.39 -15.42 7.96
C MET A 239 9.98 -14.96 9.29
N HIS A 240 9.35 -13.93 9.84
CA HIS A 240 9.56 -13.46 11.19
C HIS A 240 8.21 -13.49 11.92
N VAL A 241 8.19 -14.04 13.14
CA VAL A 241 6.99 -14.04 13.99
C VAL A 241 7.36 -13.67 15.42
N ALA A 242 7.01 -12.45 15.83
CA ALA A 242 7.25 -11.99 17.19
C ALA A 242 6.37 -12.73 18.21
N ASN A 243 6.91 -12.98 19.40
CA ASN A 243 6.26 -13.63 20.53
C ASN A 243 5.70 -15.04 20.26
N ALA A 244 6.14 -15.75 19.21
CA ALA A 244 5.54 -17.03 18.83
C ALA A 244 5.65 -18.09 19.95
N LEU A 245 6.81 -18.14 20.61
CA LEU A 245 7.10 -19.12 21.67
C LEU A 245 6.78 -18.58 23.06
N ALA A 246 7.23 -17.37 23.38
CA ALA A 246 6.92 -16.67 24.62
C ALA A 246 6.90 -15.16 24.42
N GLU A 247 6.03 -14.48 25.16
CA GLU A 247 5.87 -13.03 25.10
C GLU A 247 7.11 -12.30 25.63
N GLY A 248 7.54 -11.27 24.89
CA GLY A 248 8.65 -10.38 25.27
C GLY A 248 10.04 -11.01 25.22
N ARG A 249 10.22 -12.14 24.52
CA ARG A 249 11.49 -12.87 24.46
C ARG A 249 12.07 -12.92 23.05
N GLU A 250 12.69 -11.83 22.61
CA GLU A 250 13.31 -11.71 21.27
C GLU A 250 14.28 -12.85 20.91
N ARG A 251 15.03 -13.37 21.88
CA ARG A 251 15.93 -14.53 21.65
C ARG A 251 15.15 -15.78 21.20
N LEU A 252 13.93 -15.97 21.70
CA LEU A 252 13.06 -17.07 21.29
C LEU A 252 12.41 -16.81 19.94
N ASP A 253 12.17 -15.54 19.59
CA ASP A 253 11.66 -15.17 18.27
C ASP A 253 12.70 -15.50 17.19
N ASN A 254 13.97 -15.10 17.38
CA ASN A 254 15.06 -15.46 16.46
C ASN A 254 15.24 -16.99 16.32
N PHE A 255 15.03 -17.73 17.41
CA PHE A 255 15.05 -19.19 17.36
C PHE A 255 13.87 -19.74 16.56
N ALA A 256 12.66 -19.24 16.81
CA ALA A 256 11.46 -19.64 16.07
C ALA A 256 11.61 -19.35 14.56
N ASP A 257 12.11 -18.16 14.21
CA ASP A 257 12.39 -17.77 12.84
C ASP A 257 13.40 -18.72 12.19
N GLY A 258 14.49 -19.04 12.88
CA GLY A 258 15.51 -19.98 12.40
C GLY A 258 14.92 -21.37 12.12
N VAL A 259 14.07 -21.86 13.02
CA VAL A 259 13.36 -23.15 12.83
C VAL A 259 12.40 -23.07 11.65
N ILE A 260 11.54 -22.04 11.56
CA ILE A 260 10.57 -21.88 10.46
C ILE A 260 11.30 -21.80 9.12
N ASN A 261 12.29 -20.91 9.00
CA ASN A 261 13.01 -20.66 7.75
C ASN A 261 13.85 -21.86 7.27
N SER A 262 14.25 -22.75 8.19
CA SER A 262 14.98 -23.98 7.84
C SER A 262 14.05 -25.16 7.55
N MET A 263 12.94 -25.27 8.29
CA MET A 263 12.10 -26.47 8.32
C MET A 263 10.80 -26.35 7.51
N TRP A 264 10.47 -25.17 6.97
CA TRP A 264 9.25 -24.98 6.19
C TRP A 264 9.08 -25.98 5.02
N PRO A 265 10.11 -26.45 4.29
CA PRO A 265 9.88 -27.40 3.19
C PRO A 265 9.30 -28.71 3.68
N ILE A 266 9.64 -29.11 4.91
CA ILE A 266 9.18 -30.34 5.56
C ILE A 266 7.78 -30.13 6.17
N GLY A 267 7.56 -28.98 6.82
CA GLY A 267 6.27 -28.68 7.46
C GLY A 267 5.16 -28.33 6.47
N PHE A 268 5.50 -27.71 5.34
CA PHE A 268 4.54 -27.15 4.39
C PHE A 268 3.50 -28.16 3.89
N PRO A 269 3.86 -29.38 3.42
CA PRO A 269 2.87 -30.36 2.95
C PRO A 269 1.80 -30.69 4.00
N VAL A 270 2.14 -30.67 5.29
CA VAL A 270 1.22 -30.97 6.40
C VAL A 270 0.22 -29.84 6.62
N ILE A 271 0.68 -28.58 6.55
CA ILE A 271 -0.14 -27.40 6.84
C ILE A 271 -0.78 -26.78 5.58
N LYS A 272 -0.35 -27.18 4.38
CA LYS A 272 -0.84 -26.66 3.09
C LYS A 272 -2.37 -26.59 3.00
N PRO A 273 -3.16 -27.61 3.39
CA PRO A 273 -4.62 -27.51 3.32
C PRO A 273 -5.20 -26.37 4.16
N LEU A 274 -4.62 -26.10 5.33
CA LEU A 274 -5.04 -25.01 6.20
C LEU A 274 -4.67 -23.65 5.60
N ILE A 275 -3.48 -23.54 5.00
CA ILE A 275 -3.04 -22.31 4.33
C ILE A 275 -3.95 -22.03 3.13
N ASN A 276 -4.22 -23.04 2.29
CA ASN A 276 -5.12 -22.90 1.14
C ASN A 276 -6.52 -22.42 1.57
N GLU A 277 -7.04 -22.91 2.71
CA GLU A 277 -8.32 -22.47 3.28
C GLU A 277 -8.29 -20.99 3.70
N LEU A 278 -7.24 -20.58 4.43
CA LEU A 278 -7.04 -19.21 4.86
C LEU A 278 -6.96 -18.25 3.67
N VAL A 279 -6.10 -18.57 2.70
CA VAL A 279 -5.87 -17.74 1.50
C VAL A 279 -7.13 -17.69 0.64
N SER A 280 -7.84 -18.82 0.47
CA SER A 280 -9.11 -18.86 -0.27
C SER A 280 -10.18 -17.98 0.37
N THR A 281 -10.22 -17.91 1.71
CA THR A 281 -11.14 -17.04 2.45
C THR A 281 -10.80 -15.58 2.22
N ALA A 282 -9.53 -15.19 2.42
CA ALA A 282 -9.08 -13.83 2.17
C ALA A 282 -9.35 -13.38 0.73
N PHE A 283 -9.00 -14.21 -0.26
CA PHE A 283 -9.22 -13.90 -1.68
C PHE A 283 -10.71 -13.84 -2.02
N THR A 284 -11.56 -14.65 -1.38
CA THR A 284 -13.01 -14.55 -1.57
C THR A 284 -13.54 -13.17 -1.19
N ASP A 285 -13.08 -12.62 -0.07
CA ASP A 285 -13.50 -11.29 0.38
C ASP A 285 -13.00 -10.19 -0.58
N ILE A 286 -11.72 -10.26 -0.95
CA ILE A 286 -11.07 -9.33 -1.89
C ILE A 286 -11.81 -9.28 -3.24
N PHE A 287 -12.10 -10.46 -3.81
CA PHE A 287 -12.78 -10.55 -5.11
C PHE A 287 -14.24 -10.10 -5.00
N ASN A 288 -14.92 -10.36 -3.88
CA ASN A 288 -16.27 -9.87 -3.68
C ASN A 288 -16.35 -8.35 -3.57
N GLU A 289 -15.39 -7.72 -2.89
CA GLU A 289 -15.32 -6.28 -2.76
C GLU A 289 -15.06 -5.60 -4.13
N SER A 290 -14.12 -6.13 -4.90
CA SER A 290 -13.63 -5.47 -6.13
C SER A 290 -14.39 -5.87 -7.39
N PHE A 291 -14.77 -7.14 -7.55
CA PHE A 291 -15.18 -7.70 -8.85
C PHE A 291 -16.59 -8.27 -8.91
N ARG A 292 -17.28 -8.37 -7.77
CA ARG A 292 -18.65 -8.92 -7.72
C ARG A 292 -19.60 -8.22 -8.70
N LYS A 293 -19.51 -6.89 -8.78
CA LYS A 293 -20.36 -6.02 -9.62
C LYS A 293 -19.66 -5.52 -10.89
N PHE A 294 -18.45 -5.98 -11.19
CA PHE A 294 -17.71 -5.53 -12.37
C PHE A 294 -18.44 -5.94 -13.67
N PRO A 295 -18.71 -5.02 -14.61
CA PRO A 295 -19.53 -5.28 -15.78
C PRO A 295 -18.71 -5.95 -16.90
N THR A 296 -18.34 -7.23 -16.70
CA THR A 296 -17.55 -7.99 -17.68
C THR A 296 -18.14 -7.99 -19.10
N ASN A 297 -19.47 -7.99 -19.21
CA ASN A 297 -20.19 -7.96 -20.49
C ASN A 297 -20.15 -6.62 -21.22
N LYS A 298 -19.72 -5.54 -20.56
CA LYS A 298 -19.49 -4.24 -21.21
C LYS A 298 -18.25 -4.27 -22.10
N PHE A 299 -17.30 -5.15 -21.80
CA PHE A 299 -15.97 -5.14 -22.41
C PHE A 299 -15.62 -6.44 -23.15
N LEU A 300 -16.24 -7.57 -22.81
CA LEU A 300 -16.06 -8.84 -23.50
C LEU A 300 -17.08 -8.97 -24.64
N ASN A 301 -16.59 -9.39 -25.81
CA ASN A 301 -17.37 -9.64 -27.03
C ASN A 301 -17.65 -11.11 -27.23
#